data_AF-A0A6G7X7R4-F1
#
_entry.id   AF-A0A6G7X7R4-F1
#
_cell.length_a   1.000
_cell.length_b   1.000
_cell.length_c   1.000
_cell.angle_alpha   90.00
_cell.angle_beta   90.00
_cell.angle_gamma   90.00
#
_symmetry.space_group_name_H-M   'P 1'
#
loop_
_entity.id
_entity.type
_entity.pdbx_description
1 polymer ?
#
loop_
_entity_poly.entity_id
_entity_poly.type
_entity_poly.pdbx_seq_one_letter_code
_entity_poly.pdbx_strand_id
1 'polypeptide(L)'
;MRFFLFSLLFIVYLPVKSQEATDSSMLIKINDALNFYDFEQMRSFIFKNGDRQTYCPNYTDNPHYVMKDMNLEIYLNPSIGDESKHKEFDYTIMYIVSRGDETPFNYYLYLTDRRDVYLYDYNKYLSEESVRKKVLEKLDSILLAMKKEMKLVN
;
A
#
# COMPACT_ATOMS: atom_id res chain seq x y z
N MET A 1 -11.82 -21.63 70.42
CA MET A 1 -11.42 -22.17 69.09
C MET A 1 -12.02 -21.31 67.99
N ARG A 2 -11.25 -20.42 67.36
CA ARG A 2 -11.60 -19.75 66.10
C ARG A 2 -10.32 -19.47 65.34
N PHE A 3 -10.07 -20.20 64.26
CA PHE A 3 -9.09 -19.85 63.24
C PHE A 3 -9.86 -19.79 61.91
N PHE A 4 -10.06 -18.58 61.40
CA PHE A 4 -10.53 -18.36 60.04
C PHE A 4 -9.30 -18.30 59.13
N LEU A 5 -9.12 -19.32 58.30
CA LEU A 5 -8.17 -19.30 57.18
C LEU A 5 -8.77 -18.43 56.07
N PHE A 6 -8.27 -17.21 55.91
CA PHE A 6 -8.48 -16.45 54.68
C PHE A 6 -7.40 -16.84 53.68
N SER A 7 -7.75 -17.67 52.71
CA SER A 7 -6.90 -17.93 51.54
C SER A 7 -6.91 -16.69 50.64
N LEU A 8 -5.75 -16.05 50.48
CA LEU A 8 -5.53 -15.00 49.50
C LEU A 8 -5.60 -15.61 48.09
N LEU A 9 -6.64 -15.26 47.33
CA LEU A 9 -6.69 -15.46 45.89
C LEU A 9 -5.75 -14.43 45.23
N PHE A 10 -4.53 -14.86 44.89
CA PHE A 10 -3.66 -14.11 43.98
C PHE A 10 -4.20 -14.31 42.56
N ILE A 11 -5.08 -13.41 42.12
CA ILE A 11 -5.45 -13.30 40.71
C ILE A 11 -4.26 -12.62 40.01
N VAL A 12 -3.41 -13.43 39.39
CA VAL A 12 -2.35 -12.94 38.51
C VAL A 12 -3.03 -12.36 37.28
N TYR A 13 -3.26 -11.05 37.29
CA TYR A 13 -3.61 -10.27 36.11
C TYR A 13 -2.40 -10.28 35.17
N LEU A 14 -2.35 -11.26 34.27
CA LEU A 14 -1.47 -11.16 33.10
C LEU A 14 -2.07 -10.10 32.18
N PRO A 15 -1.34 -9.01 31.84
CA PRO A 15 -1.82 -8.09 30.83
C PRO A 15 -1.87 -8.85 29.50
N VAL A 16 -3.10 -9.05 29.00
CA VAL A 16 -3.32 -9.43 27.61
C VAL A 16 -2.68 -8.33 26.76
N LYS A 17 -1.60 -8.66 26.04
CA LYS A 17 -1.02 -7.75 25.06
C LYS A 17 -2.09 -7.48 24.00
N SER A 18 -2.70 -6.31 24.08
CA SER A 18 -3.49 -5.71 23.01
C SER A 18 -2.54 -5.42 21.86
N GLN A 19 -2.43 -6.38 20.95
CA GLN A 19 -1.66 -6.26 19.72
C GLN A 19 -2.57 -6.70 18.58
N GLU A 20 -3.48 -5.81 18.16
CA GLU A 20 -4.32 -6.03 16.97
C GLU A 20 -5.01 -4.74 16.45
N ALA A 21 -5.03 -3.64 17.21
CA ALA A 21 -5.73 -2.42 16.81
C ALA A 21 -4.91 -1.43 15.96
N THR A 22 -3.57 -1.48 16.02
CA THR A 22 -2.72 -0.42 15.43
C THR A 22 -2.63 -0.53 13.90
N ASP A 23 -2.55 -1.74 13.36
CA ASP A 23 -2.33 -1.97 11.92
C ASP A 23 -3.57 -1.69 11.07
N SER A 24 -4.75 -2.08 11.56
CA SER A 24 -6.02 -1.76 10.89
C SER A 24 -6.22 -0.24 10.81
N SER A 25 -5.87 0.48 11.88
CA SER A 25 -6.00 1.94 11.93
C SER A 25 -5.09 2.66 10.92
N MET A 26 -3.92 2.12 10.60
CA MET A 26 -3.01 2.72 9.61
C MET A 26 -3.51 2.50 8.19
N LEU A 27 -3.96 1.29 7.87
CA LEU A 27 -4.53 1.01 6.54
C LEU A 27 -5.78 1.86 6.28
N ILE A 28 -6.64 2.03 7.28
CA ILE A 28 -7.81 2.93 7.20
C ILE A 28 -7.36 4.35 6.89
N LYS A 29 -6.40 4.90 7.65
CA LYS A 29 -5.89 6.27 7.42
C LYS A 29 -5.30 6.46 6.02
N ILE A 30 -4.54 5.49 5.52
CA ILE A 30 -3.97 5.55 4.16
C ILE A 30 -5.10 5.55 3.13
N ASN A 31 -6.09 4.66 3.27
CA ASN A 31 -7.23 4.61 2.36
C ASN A 31 -8.07 5.89 2.40
N ASP A 32 -8.26 6.49 3.57
CA ASP A 32 -8.98 7.77 3.72
C ASP A 32 -8.27 8.94 3.03
N ALA A 33 -6.94 8.85 2.86
CA ALA A 33 -6.12 9.85 2.15
C ALA A 33 -6.04 9.61 0.63
N LEU A 34 -6.52 8.46 0.15
CA LEU A 34 -6.59 8.13 -1.27
C LEU A 34 -7.90 8.65 -1.85
N ASN A 35 -7.85 9.19 -3.05
CA ASN A 35 -9.03 9.63 -3.76
C ASN A 35 -8.85 9.48 -5.27
N PHE A 36 -9.98 9.47 -5.97
CA PHE A 36 -10.07 9.36 -7.42
C PHE A 36 -9.18 10.38 -8.16
N TYR A 37 -9.22 11.64 -7.74
CA TYR A 37 -8.58 12.73 -8.48
C TYR A 37 -7.06 12.62 -8.43
N ASP A 38 -6.49 12.29 -7.26
CA ASP A 38 -5.06 12.03 -7.14
C ASP A 38 -4.62 10.83 -7.98
N PHE A 39 -5.40 9.74 -7.96
CA PHE A 39 -5.09 8.57 -8.78
C PHE A 39 -5.08 8.91 -10.27
N GLU A 40 -6.10 9.60 -10.76
CA GLU A 40 -6.19 10.03 -12.17
C GLU A 40 -5.03 10.92 -12.58
N GLN A 41 -4.65 11.88 -11.73
CA GLN A 41 -3.52 12.76 -12.02
C GLN A 41 -2.18 12.01 -12.01
N MET A 42 -1.96 11.12 -11.04
CA MET A 42 -0.77 10.26 -11.03
C MET A 42 -0.72 9.37 -12.28
N ARG A 43 -1.85 8.79 -12.67
CA ARG A 43 -1.98 7.99 -13.89
C ARG A 43 -1.59 8.80 -15.12
N SER A 44 -2.21 9.97 -15.31
CA SER A 44 -1.92 10.84 -16.45
C SER A 44 -0.46 11.31 -16.47
N PHE A 45 0.12 11.58 -15.30
CA PHE A 45 1.53 11.91 -15.18
C PHE A 45 2.43 10.78 -15.68
N ILE A 46 2.17 9.53 -15.28
CA ILE A 46 2.94 8.36 -15.70
C ILE A 46 2.83 8.16 -17.21
N PHE A 47 1.64 8.29 -17.79
CA PHE A 47 1.47 8.22 -19.25
C PHE A 47 2.28 9.27 -20.01
N LYS A 48 2.41 10.47 -19.45
CA LYS A 48 3.08 11.60 -20.11
C LYS A 48 4.60 11.59 -19.95
N ASN A 49 5.09 11.16 -18.78
CA ASN A 49 6.50 11.31 -18.39
C ASN A 49 7.23 9.98 -18.21
N GLY A 50 6.49 8.87 -18.25
CA GLY A 50 7.03 7.53 -18.11
C GLY A 50 7.55 6.92 -19.42
N ASP A 51 8.01 5.69 -19.30
CA ASP A 51 8.32 4.79 -20.40
C ASP A 51 7.33 3.60 -20.40
N ARG A 52 7.63 2.55 -21.18
CA ARG A 52 6.89 1.29 -21.13
C ARG A 52 7.82 0.14 -20.76
N GLN A 53 7.38 -0.70 -19.83
CA GLN A 53 8.14 -1.84 -19.35
C GLN A 53 7.25 -3.05 -19.08
N THR A 54 7.83 -4.24 -19.24
CA THR A 54 7.22 -5.51 -18.87
C THR A 54 7.87 -6.00 -17.59
N TYR A 55 7.06 -6.28 -16.56
CA TYR A 55 7.58 -6.81 -15.29
C TYR A 55 7.08 -8.22 -14.97
N CYS A 56 6.00 -8.70 -15.59
CA CYS A 56 5.55 -10.09 -15.47
C CYS A 56 4.83 -10.57 -16.74
N PRO A 57 4.64 -11.88 -16.93
CA PRO A 57 4.02 -12.41 -18.16
C PRO A 57 2.59 -11.92 -18.41
N ASN A 58 1.81 -11.67 -17.35
CA ASN A 58 0.41 -11.23 -17.48
C ASN A 58 0.26 -9.74 -17.76
N TYR A 59 1.33 -8.96 -17.58
CA TYR A 59 1.35 -7.51 -17.75
C TYR A 59 2.59 -7.15 -18.57
N THR A 60 2.35 -7.00 -19.87
CA THR A 60 3.37 -6.65 -20.86
C THR A 60 3.15 -5.23 -21.39
N ASP A 61 4.24 -4.53 -21.72
CA ASP A 61 4.22 -3.17 -22.28
C ASP A 61 3.43 -2.14 -21.43
N ASN A 62 3.59 -2.21 -20.11
CA ASN A 62 2.86 -1.37 -19.17
C ASN A 62 3.45 0.04 -19.11
N PRO A 63 2.62 1.10 -19.01
CA PRO A 63 3.12 2.41 -18.63
C PRO A 63 3.86 2.31 -17.30
N HIS A 64 5.05 2.90 -17.25
CA HIS A 64 5.95 2.75 -16.13
C HIS A 64 6.67 4.07 -15.86
N TYR A 65 6.95 4.34 -14.58
CA TYR A 65 7.71 5.50 -14.15
C TYR A 65 8.65 5.15 -13.01
N VAL A 66 9.86 5.72 -13.05
CA VAL A 66 10.89 5.54 -12.00
C VAL A 66 11.04 6.81 -11.19
N MET A 67 10.76 6.71 -9.89
CA MET A 67 11.02 7.75 -8.91
C MET A 67 12.43 7.54 -8.33
N LYS A 68 13.43 8.12 -8.98
CA LYS A 68 14.85 7.80 -8.74
C LYS A 68 15.30 8.09 -7.31
N ASP A 69 14.86 9.20 -6.73
CA ASP A 69 15.29 9.64 -5.40
C ASP A 69 14.88 8.66 -4.29
N MET A 70 13.82 7.89 -4.52
CA MET A 70 13.31 6.88 -3.59
C MET A 70 13.47 5.45 -4.11
N ASN A 71 14.11 5.26 -5.27
CA ASN A 71 14.31 3.96 -5.90
C ASN A 71 12.99 3.16 -6.07
N LEU A 72 11.92 3.88 -6.46
CA LEU A 72 10.60 3.31 -6.69
C LEU A 72 10.36 3.09 -8.19
N GLU A 73 9.84 1.92 -8.52
CA GLU A 73 9.26 1.62 -9.82
C GLU A 73 7.75 1.58 -9.69
N ILE A 74 7.05 2.29 -10.59
CA ILE A 74 5.60 2.41 -10.57
C ILE A 74 5.08 1.95 -11.93
N TYR A 75 4.23 0.94 -11.91
CA TYR A 75 3.61 0.37 -13.12
C TYR A 75 2.11 0.62 -13.09
N LEU A 76 1.53 0.90 -14.26
CA LEU A 76 0.10 0.93 -14.46
C LEU A 76 -0.35 -0.37 -15.13
N ASN A 77 -1.32 -1.05 -14.53
CA ASN A 77 -1.88 -2.30 -15.04
C ASN A 77 -3.36 -2.14 -15.37
N PRO A 78 -3.83 -2.78 -16.46
CA PRO A 78 -5.25 -2.93 -16.71
C PRO A 78 -5.88 -3.86 -15.67
N SER A 79 -7.18 -3.69 -15.43
CA SER A 79 -7.96 -4.64 -14.62
C SER A 79 -8.04 -6.03 -15.26
N ILE A 80 -7.90 -6.10 -16.58
CA ILE A 80 -7.88 -7.33 -17.37
C ILE A 80 -6.46 -7.55 -17.90
N GLY A 81 -5.79 -8.60 -17.41
CA GLY A 81 -4.46 -9.01 -17.86
C GLY A 81 -4.51 -9.79 -19.18
N ASP A 82 -4.93 -9.13 -20.26
CA ASP A 82 -4.85 -9.68 -21.62
C ASP A 82 -3.80 -8.93 -22.46
N GLU A 83 -3.41 -9.55 -23.59
CA GLU A 83 -2.42 -8.99 -24.53
C GLU A 83 -3.03 -7.90 -25.44
N SER A 84 -4.27 -7.46 -25.19
CA SER A 84 -4.92 -6.46 -26.03
C SER A 84 -4.38 -5.05 -25.75
N LYS A 85 -4.55 -4.17 -26.74
CA LYS A 85 -4.15 -2.77 -26.59
C LYS A 85 -5.17 -2.01 -25.75
N HIS A 86 -4.82 -1.80 -24.49
CA HIS A 86 -5.61 -1.04 -23.52
C HIS A 86 -5.60 0.47 -23.80
N LYS A 87 -6.73 1.14 -23.54
CA LYS A 87 -6.84 2.60 -23.51
C LYS A 87 -6.38 3.09 -22.13
N GLU A 88 -6.03 4.37 -22.03
CA GLU A 88 -5.53 4.96 -20.77
C GLU A 88 -6.45 4.71 -19.56
N PHE A 89 -7.77 4.78 -19.77
CA PHE A 89 -8.73 4.59 -18.68
C PHE A 89 -8.87 3.12 -18.23
N ASP A 90 -8.43 2.16 -19.03
CA ASP A 90 -8.47 0.73 -18.68
C ASP A 90 -7.42 0.39 -17.60
N TYR A 91 -6.41 1.26 -17.42
CA TYR A 91 -5.39 1.13 -16.39
C TYR A 91 -5.90 1.61 -15.03
N THR A 92 -6.52 0.70 -14.29
CA THR A 92 -7.15 0.96 -12.99
C THR A 92 -6.34 0.45 -11.81
N ILE A 93 -5.18 -0.15 -12.05
CA ILE A 93 -4.31 -0.70 -11.02
C ILE A 93 -2.96 0.00 -11.09
N MET A 94 -2.51 0.59 -9.99
CA MET A 94 -1.16 1.14 -9.87
C MET A 94 -0.34 0.23 -8.96
N TYR A 95 0.72 -0.35 -9.51
CA TYR A 95 1.63 -1.23 -8.82
C TYR A 95 2.91 -0.48 -8.44
N ILE A 96 3.18 -0.36 -7.14
CA ILE A 96 4.30 0.39 -6.58
C ILE A 96 5.30 -0.60 -6.00
N VAL A 97 6.55 -0.52 -6.43
CA VAL A 97 7.62 -1.43 -6.01
C VAL A 97 8.81 -0.61 -5.52
N SER A 98 9.29 -0.90 -4.31
CA SER A 98 10.63 -0.48 -3.87
C SER A 98 11.60 -1.62 -4.03
N ARG A 99 12.66 -1.39 -4.81
CA ARG A 99 13.79 -2.32 -4.96
C ARG A 99 15.05 -1.87 -4.22
N GLY A 100 15.08 -0.64 -3.71
CA GLY A 100 16.29 0.00 -3.19
C GLY A 100 16.41 0.10 -1.66
N ASP A 101 15.35 -0.18 -0.91
CA ASP A 101 15.39 -0.15 0.56
C ASP A 101 15.94 -1.45 1.16
N GLU A 102 16.42 -1.40 2.41
CA GLU A 102 16.75 -2.58 3.23
C GLU A 102 15.58 -3.58 3.34
N THR A 103 14.36 -3.14 3.05
CA THR A 103 13.14 -3.96 3.06
C THR A 103 12.36 -3.69 1.77
N PRO A 104 12.50 -4.55 0.74
CA PRO A 104 11.72 -4.42 -0.48
C PRO A 104 10.23 -4.57 -0.14
N PHE A 105 9.40 -3.80 -0.83
CA PHE A 105 7.95 -3.90 -0.69
C PHE A 105 7.28 -3.74 -2.03
N ASN A 106 6.05 -4.23 -2.10
CA ASN A 106 5.18 -4.05 -3.23
C ASN A 106 3.74 -3.80 -2.77
N TYR A 107 3.06 -2.87 -3.43
CA TYR A 107 1.66 -2.54 -3.14
C TYR A 107 0.89 -2.24 -4.41
N TYR A 108 -0.43 -2.40 -4.31
CA TYR A 108 -1.35 -2.07 -5.37
C TYR A 108 -2.34 -1.02 -4.88
N LEU A 109 -2.52 0.04 -5.67
CA LEU A 109 -3.68 0.92 -5.57
C LEU A 109 -4.70 0.48 -6.63
N TYR A 110 -5.92 0.20 -6.20
CA TYR A 110 -7.03 -0.19 -7.08
C TYR A 110 -8.04 0.94 -7.19
N LEU A 111 -8.28 1.39 -8.42
CA LEU A 111 -9.42 2.21 -8.77
C LEU A 111 -10.62 1.31 -9.10
N THR A 112 -11.70 1.46 -8.35
CA THR A 112 -12.94 0.72 -8.59
C THR A 112 -13.86 1.43 -9.59
N ASP A 113 -14.84 0.71 -10.13
CA ASP A 113 -15.87 1.29 -11.01
C ASP A 113 -16.70 2.39 -10.33
N ARG A 114 -16.74 2.40 -8.99
CA ARG A 114 -17.39 3.45 -8.18
C ARG A 114 -16.51 4.68 -7.96
N ARG A 115 -15.31 4.69 -8.53
CA ARG A 115 -14.29 5.73 -8.38
C ARG A 115 -13.67 5.81 -6.98
N ASP A 116 -13.80 4.76 -6.20
CA ASP A 116 -13.07 4.63 -4.95
C ASP A 116 -11.65 4.09 -5.23
N VAL A 117 -10.66 4.56 -4.46
CA VAL A 117 -9.26 4.13 -4.57
C VAL A 117 -8.84 3.46 -3.27
N TYR A 118 -8.34 2.23 -3.36
CA TYR A 118 -7.93 1.47 -2.18
C TYR A 118 -6.52 0.91 -2.32
N LEU A 119 -5.78 0.96 -1.22
CA LEU A 119 -4.56 0.18 -1.06
C LEU A 119 -4.92 -1.28 -0.77
N TYR A 120 -4.44 -2.18 -1.61
CA TYR A 120 -4.49 -3.61 -1.37
C TYR A 120 -3.20 -4.10 -0.73
N ASP A 121 -3.33 -4.54 0.53
CA ASP A 121 -2.23 -5.03 1.34
C ASP A 121 -2.03 -6.54 1.15
N TYR A 122 -1.43 -6.90 0.02
CA TYR A 122 -1.11 -8.30 -0.31
C TYR A 122 -0.18 -8.95 0.72
N ASN A 123 0.72 -8.16 1.31
CA ASN A 123 1.75 -8.65 2.23
C ASN A 123 1.23 -9.01 3.62
N LYS A 124 -0.04 -8.74 3.94
CA LYS A 124 -0.70 -9.13 5.20
C LYS A 124 -0.49 -10.60 5.58
N TYR A 125 -0.39 -11.49 4.60
CA TYR A 125 -0.27 -12.93 4.82
C TYR A 125 1.16 -13.48 4.61
N LEU A 126 2.07 -12.64 4.08
CA LEU A 126 3.38 -13.09 3.60
C LEU A 126 4.54 -12.47 4.36
N SER A 127 4.30 -11.42 5.14
CA SER A 127 5.33 -10.70 5.88
C SER A 127 5.12 -10.83 7.39
N GLU A 128 6.23 -10.82 8.14
CA GLU A 128 6.16 -10.65 9.59
C GLU A 128 5.45 -9.33 9.94
N GLU A 129 4.61 -9.36 10.98
CA GLU A 129 3.79 -8.21 11.41
C GLU A 129 4.64 -6.95 11.61
N SER A 130 5.83 -7.10 12.24
CA SER A 130 6.74 -5.99 12.51
C SER A 130 7.31 -5.33 11.24
N VAL A 131 7.55 -6.14 10.20
CA VAL A 131 8.04 -5.68 8.89
C VAL A 131 6.91 -4.95 8.16
N ARG A 132 5.73 -5.58 8.11
CA ARG A 132 4.53 -4.99 7.50
C ARG A 132 4.19 -3.63 8.12
N LYS A 133 4.25 -3.52 9.44
CA LYS A 133 4.00 -2.26 10.16
C LYS A 133 4.98 -1.15 9.74
N LYS A 134 6.28 -1.43 9.72
CA LYS A 134 7.30 -0.47 9.28
C LYS A 134 7.07 0.00 7.85
N VAL A 135 6.64 -0.91 6.97
CA VAL A 135 6.36 -0.57 5.58
C VAL A 135 5.12 0.31 5.47
N LEU A 136 4.03 -0.01 6.19
CA LEU A 136 2.82 0.83 6.22
C LEU A 136 3.10 2.23 6.79
N GLU A 137 3.96 2.35 7.80
CA GLU A 137 4.39 3.64 8.35
C GLU A 137 5.12 4.50 7.29
N LYS A 138 5.90 3.86 6.40
CA LYS A 138 6.58 4.56 5.29
C LYS A 138 5.65 4.87 4.12
N LEU A 139 4.63 4.05 3.89
CA LEU A 139 3.81 4.12 2.68
C LEU A 139 3.05 5.44 2.55
N ASP A 140 2.54 6.00 3.64
CA ASP A 140 1.91 7.33 3.63
C ASP A 140 2.88 8.41 3.13
N SER A 141 4.13 8.36 3.62
CA SER A 141 5.19 9.29 3.19
C SER A 141 5.59 9.06 1.73
N ILE A 142 5.61 7.82 1.25
CA ILE A 142 5.86 7.47 -0.15
C ILE A 142 4.76 8.03 -1.05
N LEU A 143 3.49 7.83 -0.70
CA LEU A 143 2.36 8.35 -1.46
C LEU A 143 2.38 9.88 -1.51
N LEU A 144 2.73 10.53 -0.38
CA LEU A 144 2.91 11.98 -0.36
C LEU A 144 4.07 12.44 -1.25
N ALA A 145 5.20 11.73 -1.22
CA ALA A 145 6.35 12.04 -2.08
C ALA A 145 6.02 11.88 -3.57
N MET A 146 5.29 10.82 -3.95
CA MET A 146 4.78 10.63 -5.30
C MET A 146 3.90 11.81 -5.72
N LYS A 147 2.94 12.22 -4.87
CA LYS A 147 2.09 13.39 -5.15
C LYS A 147 2.93 14.66 -5.34
N LYS A 148 3.99 14.87 -4.55
CA LYS A 148 4.90 16.02 -4.70
C LYS A 148 5.70 15.99 -5.99
N GLU A 149 6.33 14.85 -6.31
CA GLU A 149 7.12 14.71 -7.54
C GLU A 149 6.25 14.93 -8.78
N MET A 150 5.02 14.42 -8.73
CA MET A 150 4.03 14.58 -9.79
C MET A 150 3.32 15.95 -9.75
N LYS A 151 3.70 16.85 -8.83
CA LYS A 151 3.19 18.23 -8.66
C LYS A 151 1.69 18.31 -8.39
N LEU A 152 1.15 17.35 -7.66
CA LEU A 152 -0.26 17.27 -7.27
C LEU A 152 -0.57 18.03 -5.98
N VAL A 153 0.47 18.29 -5.19
CA VAL A 153 0.41 19.07 -3.94
C VAL A 153 1.57 20.06 -3.93
N ASN A 154 1.33 21.24 -3.35
CA ASN A 154 2.33 22.31 -3.20
C ASN A 154 3.18 22.11 -1.94
#